data_AF-C4XYY5-F1
#
_entry.id   AF-C4XYY5-F1
#
_cell.length_a   1.000
_cell.length_b   1.000
_cell.length_c   1.000
_cell.angle_alpha   90.00
_cell.angle_beta   90.00
_cell.angle_gamma   90.00
#
_symmetry.space_group_name_H-M   'P 1'
#
loop_
_entity.id
_entity.type
_entity.pdbx_description
1 polymer ?
#
loop_
_entity_poly.entity_id
_entity_poly.type
_entity_poly.pdbx_seq_one_letter_code
_entity_poly.pdbx_strand_id
1 'polypeptide(L)'
;MTSITHRVSKESYKCDAPPSDSSIEVLNEYYWTKDAEPHVERRKAIMAKYPQVSRLTGYEPKTKWYVMFVVALQFSVAYYLRNTYPISWKFFALAYVIGATSNQAIFLAIHELSHNLLFKKPLHNKLFAIFTNLPIGIPYSASFQPYHQLHHKFMGDEFLDTDLPTRFESIVLSNVLGKVFFATFQIFFYALRPMFYHANQNSPIPIF
;
A
#
# COMPACT_ATOMS: atom_id res chain seq x y z
N MET A 1 0.81 -5.69 31.47
CA MET A 1 0.74 -4.28 31.92
C MET A 1 1.87 -3.47 31.37
N THR A 2 1.60 -2.81 30.26
CA THR A 2 2.54 -1.82 29.73
C THR A 2 1.82 -0.46 29.85
N SER A 3 2.54 0.63 30.12
CA SER A 3 1.97 1.99 30.20
C SER A 3 2.54 2.89 29.08
N ILE A 4 1.70 3.65 28.37
CA ILE A 4 2.13 4.66 27.38
C ILE A 4 1.94 6.03 27.98
N THR A 5 2.99 6.84 27.99
CA THR A 5 2.90 8.27 28.29
C THR A 5 2.86 9.07 26.98
N HIS A 6 1.76 9.79 26.74
CA HIS A 6 1.62 10.63 25.56
C HIS A 6 2.62 11.80 25.60
N ARG A 7 3.40 11.97 24.53
CA ARG A 7 4.59 12.85 24.53
C ARG A 7 4.27 14.34 24.71
N VAL A 8 3.08 14.77 24.28
CA VAL A 8 2.68 16.19 24.33
C VAL A 8 1.85 16.50 25.57
N SER A 9 0.88 15.64 25.93
CA SER A 9 0.02 15.85 27.11
C SER A 9 0.60 15.31 28.41
N LYS A 10 1.64 14.46 28.35
CA LYS A 10 2.25 13.74 29.48
C LYS A 10 1.29 12.82 30.24
N GLU A 11 0.09 12.58 29.72
CA GLU A 11 -0.85 11.63 30.31
C GLU A 11 -0.41 10.19 30.05
N SER A 12 -0.60 9.32 31.06
CA SER A 12 -0.18 7.92 30.98
C SER A 12 -1.37 6.98 30.96
N TYR A 13 -1.47 6.16 29.92
CA TYR A 13 -2.55 5.20 29.70
C TYR A 13 -2.02 3.77 29.89
N LYS A 14 -2.77 2.94 30.62
CA LYS A 14 -2.46 1.51 30.79
C LYS A 14 -3.13 0.73 29.66
N CYS A 15 -2.39 -0.17 29.00
CA CYS A 15 -2.99 -1.14 28.09
C CYS A 15 -2.63 -2.54 28.58
N ASP A 16 -3.66 -3.38 28.71
CA ASP A 16 -3.53 -4.80 28.96
C ASP A 16 -4.13 -5.55 27.78
N ALA A 17 -3.34 -6.43 27.19
CA ALA A 17 -3.83 -7.32 26.15
C ALA A 17 -4.86 -8.28 26.76
N PRO A 18 -6.02 -8.47 26.13
CA PRO A 18 -6.99 -9.43 26.62
C PRO A 18 -6.42 -10.85 26.52
N PRO A 19 -6.67 -11.71 27.54
CA PRO A 19 -6.38 -13.14 27.48
C PRO A 19 -6.96 -13.78 26.21
N SER A 20 -6.29 -14.80 25.64
CA SER A 20 -6.73 -15.47 24.41
C SER A 20 -8.08 -16.19 24.52
N ASP A 21 -8.57 -16.39 25.74
CA ASP A 21 -9.88 -16.95 26.09
C ASP A 21 -10.94 -15.87 26.44
N SER A 22 -10.65 -14.60 26.16
CA SER A 22 -11.60 -13.50 26.33
C SER A 22 -12.83 -13.65 25.42
N SER A 23 -13.90 -12.91 25.72
CA SER A 23 -15.12 -12.97 24.92
C SER A 23 -14.86 -12.53 23.47
N ILE A 24 -15.69 -13.02 22.53
CA ILE A 24 -15.51 -12.76 21.11
C ILE A 24 -15.59 -11.26 20.79
N GLU A 25 -16.32 -10.48 21.59
CA GLU A 25 -16.42 -9.02 21.48
C GLU A 25 -15.08 -8.34 21.78
N VAL A 26 -14.33 -8.87 22.75
CA VAL A 26 -13.00 -8.37 23.13
C VAL A 26 -11.91 -8.88 22.17
N LEU A 27 -12.06 -10.11 21.66
CA LEU A 27 -11.15 -10.72 20.69
C LEU A 27 -11.32 -10.19 19.25
N ASN A 28 -12.50 -9.67 18.90
CA ASN A 28 -12.77 -9.03 17.61
C ASN A 28 -12.39 -7.54 17.58
N GLU A 29 -11.83 -6.99 18.66
CA GLU A 29 -11.17 -5.69 18.65
C GLU A 29 -9.70 -5.80 18.22
N TYR A 30 -9.13 -4.68 17.75
CA TYR A 30 -7.72 -4.64 17.36
C TYR A 30 -6.79 -4.92 18.54
N TYR A 31 -5.76 -5.72 18.31
CA TYR A 31 -4.64 -5.87 19.25
C TYR A 31 -3.71 -4.68 19.14
N TRP A 32 -3.74 -3.80 20.14
CA TRP A 32 -2.87 -2.63 20.20
C TRP A 32 -1.56 -2.97 20.91
N THR A 33 -0.44 -2.89 20.18
CA THR A 33 0.90 -2.98 20.76
C THR A 33 1.45 -1.61 21.10
N LYS A 34 2.41 -1.57 22.03
CA LYS A 34 3.20 -0.39 22.36
C LYS A 34 4.56 -0.39 21.69
N ASP A 35 4.88 -1.48 21.00
CA ASP A 35 6.11 -1.58 20.24
C ASP A 35 6.11 -0.46 19.20
N ALA A 36 7.25 0.23 19.08
CA ALA A 36 7.40 1.23 18.04
C ALA A 36 7.31 0.57 16.66
N GLU A 37 6.96 1.35 15.63
CA GLU A 37 6.84 0.82 14.28
C GLU A 37 8.16 0.13 13.86
N PRO A 38 8.12 -1.16 13.50
CA PRO A 38 9.31 -2.00 13.47
C PRO A 38 10.31 -1.56 12.40
N HIS A 39 9.89 -0.79 11.39
CA HIS A 39 10.75 -0.36 10.31
C HIS A 39 11.82 0.64 10.77
N VAL A 40 11.50 1.56 11.70
CA VAL A 40 12.49 2.51 12.23
C VAL A 40 13.61 1.78 12.98
N GLU A 41 13.26 0.87 13.87
CA GLU A 41 14.23 0.12 14.67
C GLU A 41 15.08 -0.79 13.80
N ARG A 42 14.43 -1.54 12.89
CA ARG A 42 15.14 -2.40 11.93
C ARG A 42 16.07 -1.59 11.03
N ARG A 43 15.65 -0.43 10.54
CA ARG A 43 16.52 0.45 9.74
C ARG A 43 17.76 0.85 10.53
N LYS A 44 17.63 1.26 11.80
CA LYS A 44 18.78 1.61 12.65
C LYS A 44 19.72 0.41 12.85
N ALA A 45 19.16 -0.76 13.15
CA ALA A 45 19.94 -1.98 13.35
C ALA A 45 20.71 -2.39 12.07
N ILE A 46 20.05 -2.33 10.90
CA ILE A 46 20.67 -2.64 9.60
C ILE A 46 21.77 -1.61 9.29
N MET A 47 21.53 -0.32 9.49
CA MET A 47 22.54 0.71 9.23
C MET A 47 23.77 0.57 10.14
N ALA A 48 23.56 0.22 11.41
CA ALA A 48 24.65 0.00 12.36
C ALA A 48 25.48 -1.25 12.01
N LYS A 49 24.81 -2.35 11.65
CA LYS A 49 25.47 -3.62 11.31
C LYS A 49 26.09 -3.63 9.91
N TYR A 50 25.46 -2.96 8.95
CA TYR A 50 25.87 -2.93 7.55
C TYR A 50 25.89 -1.50 6.98
N PRO A 51 26.87 -0.66 7.38
CA PRO A 51 26.96 0.73 6.93
C PRO A 51 27.03 0.88 5.41
N GLN A 52 27.55 -0.14 4.69
CA GLN A 52 27.63 -0.14 3.23
C GLN A 52 26.27 -0.05 2.54
N VAL A 53 25.17 -0.43 3.20
CA VAL A 53 23.80 -0.33 2.65
C VAL A 53 23.42 1.12 2.39
N SER A 54 23.99 2.08 3.13
CA SER A 54 23.78 3.50 2.86
C SER A 54 24.13 3.91 1.41
N ARG A 55 25.08 3.22 0.76
CA ARG A 55 25.46 3.47 -0.64
C ARG A 55 24.37 3.06 -1.65
N LEU A 56 23.45 2.20 -1.24
CA LEU A 56 22.30 1.77 -2.03
C LEU A 56 21.10 2.71 -1.88
N THR A 57 21.15 3.65 -0.94
CA THR A 57 20.08 4.62 -0.76
C THR A 57 20.16 5.70 -1.84
N GLY A 58 19.09 5.85 -2.61
CA GLY A 58 19.06 6.80 -3.71
C GLY A 58 17.97 6.47 -4.71
N TYR A 59 18.09 7.10 -5.88
CA TYR A 59 17.16 6.89 -6.99
C TYR A 59 17.59 5.68 -7.82
N GLU A 60 16.61 4.94 -8.35
CA GLU A 60 16.85 3.85 -9.30
C GLU A 60 16.49 4.30 -10.73
N PRO A 61 17.45 4.80 -11.52
CA PRO A 61 17.18 5.38 -12.83
C PRO A 61 16.84 4.34 -13.91
N LYS A 62 17.09 3.05 -13.70
CA LYS A 62 16.80 2.02 -14.71
C LYS A 62 15.32 1.64 -14.75
N THR A 63 14.64 1.68 -13.61
CA THR A 63 13.24 1.24 -13.48
C THR A 63 12.30 1.93 -14.46
N LYS A 64 12.50 3.22 -14.78
CA LYS A 64 11.68 3.94 -15.77
C LYS A 64 11.70 3.28 -17.16
N TRP A 65 12.82 2.68 -17.58
CA TRP A 65 12.92 2.01 -18.87
C TRP A 65 12.15 0.69 -18.87
N TYR A 66 12.22 -0.07 -17.78
CA TYR A 66 11.41 -1.28 -17.60
C TYR A 66 9.92 -0.94 -17.59
N VAL A 67 9.53 0.13 -16.90
CA VAL A 67 8.13 0.57 -16.86
C VAL A 67 7.63 0.99 -18.24
N MET A 68 8.40 1.79 -18.99
CA MET A 68 8.01 2.15 -20.36
C MET A 68 7.86 0.93 -21.26
N PHE A 69 8.75 -0.07 -21.14
CA PHE A 69 8.63 -1.32 -21.85
C PHE A 69 7.35 -2.09 -21.47
N VAL A 70 7.05 -2.21 -20.17
CA VAL A 70 5.85 -2.92 -19.69
C VAL A 70 4.56 -2.22 -20.11
N VAL A 71 4.52 -0.88 -20.07
CA VAL A 71 3.37 -0.10 -20.57
C VAL A 71 3.20 -0.31 -22.08
N ALA A 72 4.29 -0.22 -22.86
CA ALA A 72 4.24 -0.47 -24.30
C ALA A 72 3.81 -1.91 -24.62
N LEU A 73 4.27 -2.90 -23.86
CA LEU A 73 3.86 -4.30 -24.00
C LEU A 73 2.36 -4.46 -23.80
N GLN A 74 1.80 -3.87 -22.74
CA GLN A 74 0.36 -3.93 -22.46
C GLN A 74 -0.47 -3.32 -23.59
N PHE A 75 -0.11 -2.13 -24.08
CA PHE A 75 -0.81 -1.53 -25.23
C PHE A 75 -0.64 -2.34 -26.51
N SER A 76 0.54 -2.94 -26.73
CA SER A 76 0.79 -3.80 -27.90
C SER A 76 -0.07 -5.05 -27.86
N VAL A 77 -0.21 -5.70 -26.70
CA VAL A 77 -1.07 -6.88 -26.52
C VAL A 77 -2.54 -6.50 -26.64
N ALA A 78 -2.96 -5.36 -26.07
CA ALA A 78 -4.32 -4.85 -26.22
C ALA A 78 -4.66 -4.60 -27.71
N TYR A 79 -3.75 -3.95 -28.44
CA TYR A 79 -3.91 -3.73 -29.87
C TYR A 79 -3.94 -5.04 -30.67
N TYR A 80 -3.08 -6.00 -30.32
CA TYR A 80 -3.05 -7.32 -30.95
C TYR A 80 -4.37 -8.09 -30.73
N LEU A 81 -4.96 -7.99 -29.54
CA LEU A 81 -6.21 -8.64 -29.17
C LEU A 81 -7.47 -7.90 -29.62
N ARG A 82 -7.38 -6.70 -30.23
CA ARG A 82 -8.53 -5.82 -30.53
C ARG A 82 -9.68 -6.47 -31.31
N ASN A 83 -9.40 -7.46 -32.16
CA ASN A 83 -10.39 -8.20 -32.96
C ASN A 83 -10.61 -9.64 -32.45
N THR A 84 -10.07 -9.98 -31.28
CA THR A 84 -10.21 -11.32 -30.68
C THR A 84 -11.42 -11.31 -29.75
N TYR A 85 -12.25 -12.36 -29.83
CA TYR A 85 -13.39 -12.50 -28.92
C TYR A 85 -12.92 -12.59 -27.45
N PRO A 86 -13.44 -11.76 -26.53
CA PRO A 86 -12.92 -11.66 -25.16
C PRO A 86 -12.96 -12.95 -24.34
N ILE A 87 -13.90 -13.85 -24.62
CA ILE A 87 -14.06 -15.12 -23.89
C ILE A 87 -13.27 -16.26 -24.56
N SER A 88 -12.46 -15.95 -25.59
CA SER A 88 -11.60 -16.96 -26.20
C SER A 88 -10.45 -17.36 -25.28
N TRP A 89 -10.02 -18.62 -25.38
CA TRP A 89 -8.86 -19.14 -24.63
C TRP A 89 -7.60 -18.31 -24.87
N LYS A 90 -7.40 -17.85 -26.11
CA LYS A 90 -6.29 -16.96 -26.48
C LYS A 90 -6.33 -15.65 -25.70
N PHE A 91 -7.50 -15.02 -25.58
CA PHE A 91 -7.66 -13.78 -24.84
C PHE A 91 -7.35 -14.01 -23.35
N PHE A 92 -7.94 -15.03 -22.74
CA PHE A 92 -7.68 -15.35 -21.34
C PHE A 92 -6.21 -15.69 -21.06
N ALA A 93 -5.57 -16.50 -21.89
CA ALA A 93 -4.17 -16.87 -21.70
C ALA A 93 -3.23 -15.65 -21.74
N LEU A 94 -3.42 -14.75 -22.72
CA LEU A 94 -2.61 -13.54 -22.83
C LEU A 94 -2.93 -12.50 -21.75
N ALA A 95 -4.22 -12.33 -21.42
CA ALA A 95 -4.64 -11.45 -20.33
C ALA A 95 -4.10 -11.91 -18.98
N TYR A 96 -4.07 -13.22 -18.72
CA TYR A 96 -3.55 -13.76 -17.45
C TYR A 96 -2.02 -13.72 -17.42
N VAL A 97 -1.34 -14.31 -18.40
CA VAL A 97 0.12 -14.44 -18.37
C VAL A 97 0.81 -13.08 -18.55
N ILE A 98 0.40 -12.30 -19.56
CA ILE A 98 1.04 -11.00 -19.85
C ILE A 98 0.33 -9.90 -19.09
N GLY A 99 -0.99 -9.82 -19.15
CA GLY A 99 -1.76 -8.75 -18.52
C GLY A 99 -1.62 -8.73 -17.00
N ALA A 100 -1.89 -9.83 -16.30
CA ALA A 100 -1.81 -9.86 -14.84
C ALA A 100 -0.38 -9.62 -14.33
N THR A 101 0.63 -10.25 -14.95
CA THR A 101 2.04 -10.03 -14.60
C THR A 101 2.47 -8.58 -14.84
N SER A 102 2.09 -8.00 -15.99
CA SER A 102 2.42 -6.62 -16.31
C SER A 102 1.73 -5.64 -15.38
N ASN A 103 0.45 -5.87 -15.07
CA ASN A 103 -0.31 -5.08 -14.10
C ASN A 103 0.38 -5.09 -12.73
N GLN A 104 0.75 -6.27 -12.21
CA GLN A 104 1.47 -6.36 -10.94
C GLN A 104 2.78 -5.57 -10.95
N ALA A 105 3.53 -5.64 -12.06
CA ALA A 105 4.77 -4.89 -12.21
C ALA A 105 4.55 -3.37 -12.19
N ILE A 106 3.52 -2.86 -12.87
CA ILE A 106 3.23 -1.42 -12.86
C ILE A 106 2.57 -0.93 -11.56
N PHE A 107 1.83 -1.79 -10.84
CA PHE A 107 1.39 -1.50 -9.47
C PHE A 107 2.60 -1.26 -8.55
N LEU A 108 3.58 -2.16 -8.58
CA LEU A 108 4.80 -1.99 -7.79
C LEU A 108 5.62 -0.77 -8.25
N ALA A 109 5.66 -0.48 -9.55
CA ALA A 109 6.32 0.71 -10.04
C ALA A 109 5.66 2.02 -9.53
N ILE A 110 4.33 2.08 -9.49
CA ILE A 110 3.59 3.21 -8.92
C ILE A 110 3.83 3.31 -7.41
N HIS A 111 3.95 2.18 -6.71
CA HIS A 111 4.41 2.15 -5.33
C HIS A 111 5.77 2.83 -5.15
N GLU A 112 6.79 2.45 -5.93
CA GLU A 112 8.12 3.09 -5.86
C GLU A 112 8.10 4.57 -6.28
N LEU A 113 7.26 4.93 -7.26
CA LEU A 113 7.05 6.33 -7.67
C LEU A 113 6.43 7.17 -6.56
N SER A 114 5.57 6.59 -5.73
CA SER A 114 4.97 7.29 -4.59
C SER A 114 6.03 7.75 -3.58
N HIS A 115 7.12 6.97 -3.45
CA HIS A 115 8.32 7.27 -2.64
C HIS A 115 9.31 8.21 -3.34
N ASN A 116 8.99 8.68 -4.55
CA ASN A 116 9.84 9.50 -5.39
C ASN A 116 11.20 8.85 -5.76
N LEU A 117 11.26 7.52 -5.89
CA LEU A 117 12.52 6.80 -6.07
C LEU A 117 13.00 6.70 -7.53
N LEU A 118 12.18 7.02 -8.53
CA LEU A 118 12.59 6.92 -9.94
C LEU A 118 13.23 8.20 -10.47
N PHE A 119 12.85 9.36 -9.93
CA PHE A 119 13.35 10.67 -10.36
C PHE A 119 13.69 11.59 -9.19
N LYS A 120 14.69 12.45 -9.41
CA LYS A 120 15.11 13.45 -8.41
C LYS A 120 14.03 14.47 -8.06
N LYS A 121 13.25 14.90 -9.07
CA LYS A 121 12.20 15.91 -8.89
C LYS A 121 10.86 15.21 -8.62
N PRO A 122 10.13 15.54 -7.53
CA PRO A 122 8.84 14.92 -7.22
C PRO A 122 7.82 15.04 -8.36
N LEU A 123 7.79 16.19 -9.05
CA LEU A 123 6.89 16.39 -10.19
C LEU A 123 7.11 15.35 -11.31
N HIS A 124 8.36 14.95 -11.58
CA HIS A 124 8.64 13.95 -12.60
C HIS A 124 8.12 12.57 -12.20
N ASN A 125 8.21 12.20 -10.91
CA ASN A 125 7.61 10.96 -10.42
C ASN A 125 6.09 11.00 -10.56
N LYS A 126 5.44 12.13 -10.21
CA LYS A 126 3.98 12.29 -10.36
C LYS A 126 3.52 12.13 -11.81
N LEU A 127 4.15 12.84 -12.75
CA LEU A 127 3.83 12.74 -14.17
C LEU A 127 4.07 11.33 -14.72
N PHE A 128 5.17 10.70 -14.31
CA PHE A 128 5.49 9.34 -14.74
C PHE A 128 4.56 8.29 -14.10
N ALA A 129 4.05 8.52 -12.89
CA ALA A 129 3.03 7.68 -12.26
C ALA A 129 1.72 7.72 -13.05
N ILE A 130 1.28 8.91 -13.49
CA ILE A 130 0.11 9.05 -14.38
C ILE A 130 0.31 8.25 -15.67
N PHE A 131 1.47 8.38 -16.31
CA PHE A 131 1.82 7.59 -17.49
C PHE A 131 1.80 6.07 -17.21
N THR A 132 2.39 5.65 -16.10
CA THR A 132 2.46 4.25 -15.67
C THR A 132 1.08 3.67 -15.40
N ASN A 133 0.14 4.50 -14.97
CA ASN A 133 -1.24 4.13 -14.66
C ASN A 133 -2.09 3.90 -15.92
N LEU A 134 -1.71 4.42 -17.09
CA LEU A 134 -2.56 4.41 -18.29
C LEU A 134 -3.16 3.02 -18.63
N PRO A 135 -2.41 1.90 -18.57
CA PRO A 135 -2.97 0.58 -18.89
C PRO A 135 -4.05 0.08 -17.90
N ILE A 136 -4.08 0.59 -16.66
CA ILE A 136 -5.02 0.17 -15.62
C ILE A 136 -6.42 0.77 -15.83
N GLY A 137 -6.52 1.92 -16.51
CA GLY A 137 -7.79 2.59 -16.82
C GLY A 137 -8.49 3.28 -15.65
N ILE A 138 -8.08 3.03 -14.41
CA ILE A 138 -8.59 3.69 -13.19
C ILE A 138 -7.49 4.59 -12.62
N PRO A 139 -7.69 5.91 -12.43
CA PRO A 139 -6.63 6.87 -12.07
C PRO A 139 -6.19 6.80 -10.59
N TYR A 140 -5.88 5.61 -10.09
CA TYR A 140 -5.58 5.38 -8.66
C TYR A 140 -4.22 5.94 -8.21
N SER A 141 -3.23 6.12 -9.11
CA SER A 141 -1.91 6.66 -8.76
C SER A 141 -1.98 8.05 -8.08
N ALA A 142 -3.01 8.84 -8.40
CA ALA A 142 -3.22 10.16 -7.81
C ALA A 142 -3.65 10.08 -6.34
N SER A 143 -4.57 9.18 -5.99
CA SER A 143 -5.02 8.95 -4.61
C SER A 143 -4.03 8.11 -3.81
N PHE A 144 -3.33 7.19 -4.48
CA PHE A 144 -2.41 6.25 -3.86
C PHE A 144 -1.23 6.94 -3.20
N GLN A 145 -0.57 7.91 -3.88
CA GLN A 145 0.63 8.53 -3.32
C GLN A 145 0.44 9.16 -1.91
N PRO A 146 -0.51 10.09 -1.68
CA PRO A 146 -0.68 10.71 -0.36
C PRO A 146 -1.10 9.70 0.70
N TYR A 147 -2.01 8.79 0.36
CA TYR A 147 -2.46 7.70 1.23
C TYR A 147 -1.29 6.80 1.65
N HIS A 148 -0.47 6.40 0.69
CA HIS A 148 0.63 5.46 0.91
C HIS A 148 1.73 6.07 1.78
N GLN A 149 1.99 7.36 1.58
CA GLN A 149 2.90 8.12 2.46
C GLN A 149 2.35 8.22 3.89
N LEU A 150 1.03 8.33 4.06
CA LEU A 150 0.39 8.37 5.37
C LEU A 150 0.53 7.01 6.09
N HIS A 151 0.25 5.91 5.39
CA HIS A 151 0.48 4.55 5.88
C HIS A 151 1.92 4.36 6.39
N HIS A 152 2.94 4.70 5.59
CA HIS A 152 4.32 4.55 6.03
C HIS A 152 4.71 5.46 7.19
N LYS A 153 4.11 6.65 7.29
CA LYS A 153 4.42 7.60 8.35
C LYS A 153 3.74 7.24 9.67
N PHE A 154 2.55 6.66 9.62
CA PHE A 154 1.70 6.38 10.76
C PHE A 154 1.29 4.91 10.83
N MET A 155 2.16 4.00 10.41
CA MET A 155 1.85 2.57 10.31
C MET A 155 1.28 2.02 11.62
N GLY A 156 0.14 1.35 11.53
CA GLY A 156 -0.61 0.79 12.65
C GLY A 156 -1.45 1.79 13.44
N ASP A 157 -1.54 3.06 13.03
CA ASP A 157 -2.43 4.06 13.66
C ASP A 157 -3.89 3.88 13.22
N GLU A 158 -4.84 3.85 14.17
CA GLU A 158 -6.27 3.60 13.89
C GLU A 158 -6.88 4.58 12.88
N PHE A 159 -6.42 5.83 12.88
CA PHE A 159 -7.07 6.92 12.14
C PHE A 159 -6.27 7.37 10.93
N LEU A 160 -4.94 7.24 11.00
CA LEU A 160 -4.02 7.71 9.97
C LEU A 160 -3.45 6.57 9.15
N ASP A 161 -3.36 5.35 9.68
CA ASP A 161 -3.00 4.19 8.85
C ASP A 161 -4.22 3.69 8.10
N THR A 162 -4.29 4.13 6.87
CA THR A 162 -5.39 3.78 5.98
C THR A 162 -5.31 2.34 5.45
N ASP A 163 -4.19 1.63 5.62
CA ASP A 163 -4.05 0.22 5.26
C ASP A 163 -4.72 -0.73 6.25
N LEU A 164 -4.99 -0.29 7.47
CA LEU A 164 -5.78 -1.07 8.41
C LEU A 164 -7.18 -1.34 7.84
N PRO A 165 -7.71 -2.57 7.99
CA PRO A 165 -9.10 -2.84 7.68
C PRO A 165 -9.99 -1.84 8.41
N THR A 166 -11.08 -1.40 7.79
CA THR A 166 -12.10 -0.63 8.53
C THR A 166 -12.79 -1.53 9.57
N ARG A 167 -13.47 -0.95 10.57
CA ARG A 167 -14.27 -1.74 11.52
C ARG A 167 -15.26 -2.66 10.82
N PHE A 168 -15.94 -2.17 9.78
CA PHE A 168 -16.86 -3.00 8.99
C PHE A 168 -16.15 -4.16 8.30
N GLU A 169 -15.03 -3.89 7.62
CA GLU A 169 -14.21 -4.93 6.98
C GLU A 169 -13.70 -5.95 8.01
N SER A 170 -13.28 -5.51 9.19
CA SER A 170 -12.78 -6.39 10.25
C SER A 170 -13.85 -7.38 10.73
N ILE A 171 -15.11 -6.95 10.83
CA ILE A 171 -16.23 -7.78 11.24
C ILE A 171 -16.57 -8.79 10.13
N VAL A 172 -16.73 -8.30 8.88
CA VAL A 172 -17.14 -9.13 7.73
C VAL A 172 -16.06 -10.13 7.34
N LEU A 173 -14.78 -9.75 7.44
CA LEU A 173 -13.65 -10.54 6.98
C LEU A 173 -12.94 -11.31 8.11
N SER A 174 -13.51 -11.34 9.31
CA SER A 174 -12.92 -11.99 10.51
C SER A 174 -12.80 -13.51 10.44
N ASN A 175 -13.59 -14.18 9.58
CA ASN A 175 -13.55 -15.63 9.40
C ASN A 175 -12.49 -16.08 8.37
N VAL A 176 -12.20 -17.38 8.30
CA VAL A 176 -11.16 -17.94 7.40
C VAL A 176 -11.38 -17.56 5.94
N LEU A 177 -12.61 -17.67 5.44
CA LEU A 177 -12.92 -17.32 4.05
C LEU A 177 -12.77 -15.81 3.81
N GLY A 178 -13.18 -14.99 4.77
CA GLY A 178 -12.99 -13.55 4.77
C GLY A 178 -11.52 -13.15 4.70
N LYS A 179 -10.67 -13.80 5.50
CA LYS A 179 -9.21 -13.58 5.49
C LYS A 179 -8.57 -14.01 4.16
N VAL A 180 -8.98 -15.15 3.61
CA VAL A 180 -8.52 -15.62 2.30
C VAL A 180 -8.95 -14.65 1.20
N PHE A 181 -10.21 -14.17 1.24
CA PHE A 181 -10.70 -13.15 0.32
C PHE A 181 -9.87 -11.87 0.44
N PHE A 182 -9.69 -11.36 1.65
CA PHE A 182 -8.89 -10.16 1.89
C PHE A 182 -7.47 -10.29 1.35
N ALA A 183 -6.78 -11.40 1.64
CA ALA A 183 -5.42 -11.64 1.18
C ALA A 183 -5.33 -11.80 -0.35
N THR A 184 -6.32 -12.43 -0.98
CA THR A 184 -6.36 -12.62 -2.44
C THR A 184 -6.66 -11.33 -3.18
N PHE A 185 -7.52 -10.49 -2.61
CA PHE A 185 -8.04 -9.28 -3.22
C PHE A 185 -7.48 -8.00 -2.61
N GLN A 186 -6.38 -8.10 -1.85
CA GLN A 186 -5.74 -6.99 -1.13
C GLN A 186 -5.49 -5.78 -2.03
N ILE A 187 -5.12 -6.02 -3.29
CA ILE A 187 -4.86 -4.96 -4.28
C ILE A 187 -6.07 -4.05 -4.52
N PHE A 188 -7.29 -4.57 -4.41
CA PHE A 188 -8.51 -3.76 -4.55
C PHE A 188 -8.74 -2.89 -3.33
N PHE A 189 -8.43 -3.37 -2.12
CA PHE A 189 -8.48 -2.55 -0.91
C PHE A 189 -7.46 -1.39 -1.02
N TYR A 190 -6.24 -1.67 -1.47
CA TYR A 190 -5.21 -0.65 -1.70
C TYR A 190 -5.57 0.38 -2.78
N ALA A 191 -6.20 -0.06 -3.87
CA ALA A 191 -6.57 0.84 -4.96
C ALA A 191 -7.84 1.66 -4.68
N LEU A 192 -8.84 1.04 -4.03
CA LEU A 192 -10.20 1.60 -3.92
C LEU A 192 -10.49 2.23 -2.56
N ARG A 193 -9.99 1.69 -1.44
CA ARG A 193 -10.23 2.27 -0.10
C ARG A 193 -9.83 3.76 -0.02
N PRO A 194 -8.68 4.20 -0.57
CA PRO A 194 -8.32 5.62 -0.58
C PRO A 194 -9.35 6.52 -1.31
N MET A 195 -10.17 5.96 -2.20
CA MET A 195 -11.18 6.73 -2.94
C MET A 195 -12.43 7.03 -2.10
N PHE A 196 -12.72 6.18 -1.11
CA PHE A 196 -13.91 6.30 -0.26
C PHE A 196 -13.58 6.78 1.14
N TYR A 197 -12.38 6.48 1.63
CA TYR A 197 -11.92 6.85 2.96
C TYR A 197 -11.01 8.06 2.87
N HIS A 198 -11.55 9.22 3.21
CA HIS A 198 -10.74 10.37 3.59
C HIS A 198 -10.56 10.24 5.09
N ALA A 199 -9.32 10.12 5.59
CA ALA A 199 -9.06 10.29 7.01
C ALA A 199 -9.79 11.58 7.45
N ASN A 200 -10.66 11.46 8.44
CA ASN A 200 -11.57 12.51 8.89
C ASN A 200 -10.88 13.89 8.86
N GLN A 201 -11.40 14.80 8.02
CA GLN A 201 -10.98 16.21 7.94
C GLN A 201 -11.18 17.01 9.25
N ASN A 202 -11.65 16.36 10.33
CA ASN A 202 -11.78 16.95 11.65
C ASN A 202 -10.47 16.89 12.48
N SER A 203 -9.39 16.36 11.92
CA SER A 203 -8.06 16.50 12.54
C SER A 203 -7.45 17.86 12.16
N PRO A 204 -6.98 18.69 13.11
CA PRO A 204 -6.44 20.03 12.85
C PRO A 204 -5.05 20.01 12.18
N ILE A 205 -4.65 18.89 11.58
CA ILE A 205 -3.34 18.73 10.96
C ILE A 205 -3.45 19.17 9.50
N PRO A 206 -2.82 20.28 9.11
CA PRO A 206 -2.83 20.70 7.71
C PRO A 206 -2.16 19.61 6.86
N ILE A 207 -2.92 19.15 5.87
CA ILE A 207 -2.41 18.39 4.74
C ILE A 207 -1.53 19.36 3.96
N PHE A 208 -0.21 19.18 4.03
CA PHE A 208 0.76 19.92 3.21
C PHE A 208 0.84 19.33 1.80
#